data_AF-A0A5C6X7D2-F1
#
_entry.id   AF-A0A5C6X7D2-F1
#
_cell.length_a   1.000
_cell.length_b   1.000
_cell.length_c   1.000
_cell.angle_alpha   90.00
_cell.angle_beta   90.00
_cell.angle_gamma   90.00
#
_symmetry.space_group_name_H-M   'P 1'
#
loop_
_entity.id
_entity.type
_entity.pdbx_description
1 polymer ?
#
loop_
_entity_poly.entity_id
_entity_poly.type
_entity_poly.pdbx_seq_one_letter_code
_entity_poly.pdbx_strand_id
1 'polypeptide(L)'
;MADSQRLRSVPEGIQLISEVAAELARRDEAPVTVLGVTTYFPMDVDSIARVLEGIEELDGVERVQLDKLAAYEIARPERFLPGPLDIEEQAHLEKAPAFMRAVASLKQDTDWVKKVREQHELLRIASAARDPRVELGYLTSRTDLPSAKVQSLLNDFGAEGYIEVTVDEDADALYYTFPRLDYSRRRFQRNMALLESLEAAPQSRLSMWIFVALFATILLIVIIFLRL
;
A
#
# COMPACT_ATOMS: atom_id res chain seq x y z
N MET A 1 -4.80 -12.51 5.51
CA MET A 1 -3.75 -11.49 5.31
C MET A 1 -2.99 -11.89 4.07
N ALA A 2 -3.12 -11.12 2.98
CA ALA A 2 -2.26 -11.31 1.83
C ALA A 2 -0.80 -11.16 2.24
N ASP A 3 0.06 -11.95 1.60
CA ASP A 3 1.48 -12.06 1.89
C ASP A 3 2.22 -10.82 1.37
N SER A 4 2.03 -9.67 2.00
CA SER A 4 2.67 -8.40 1.62
C SER A 4 4.19 -8.42 1.80
N GLN A 5 4.76 -9.49 2.39
CA GLN A 5 6.20 -9.76 2.33
C GLN A 5 6.68 -9.97 0.88
N ARG A 6 5.79 -10.42 -0.03
CA ARG A 6 6.11 -10.56 -1.46
C ARG A 6 6.50 -9.24 -2.11
N LEU A 7 5.94 -8.11 -1.67
CA LEU A 7 6.32 -6.79 -2.21
C LEU A 7 7.72 -6.35 -1.78
N ARG A 8 8.12 -6.63 -0.53
CA ARG A 8 9.51 -6.41 -0.09
C ARG A 8 10.52 -7.24 -0.91
N SER A 9 10.09 -8.39 -1.42
CA SER A 9 10.93 -9.22 -2.29
C SER A 9 11.02 -8.74 -3.75
N VAL A 10 10.32 -7.66 -4.13
CA VAL A 10 10.35 -7.08 -5.47
C VAL A 10 11.14 -5.76 -5.44
N PRO A 11 12.42 -5.75 -5.87
CA PRO A 11 13.26 -4.55 -5.86
C PRO A 11 12.63 -3.35 -6.56
N GLU A 12 11.94 -3.58 -7.67
CA GLU A 12 11.24 -2.54 -8.44
C GLU A 12 10.10 -1.88 -7.62
N GLY A 13 9.44 -2.63 -6.74
CA GLY A 13 8.40 -2.08 -5.86
C GLY A 13 8.98 -1.16 -4.79
N ILE A 14 10.10 -1.55 -4.19
CA ILE A 14 10.84 -0.68 -3.25
C ILE A 14 11.27 0.59 -3.96
N GLN A 15 11.92 0.46 -5.12
CA GLN A 15 12.40 1.59 -5.89
C GLN A 15 11.27 2.57 -6.25
N LEU A 16 10.16 2.09 -6.81
CA LEU A 16 9.04 2.96 -7.19
C LEU A 16 8.41 3.69 -6.01
N ILE A 17 8.23 2.99 -4.89
CA ILE A 17 7.64 3.60 -3.70
C ILE A 17 8.59 4.66 -3.12
N SER A 18 9.89 4.40 -3.11
CA SER A 18 10.91 5.40 -2.77
C SER A 18 10.91 6.59 -3.71
N GLU A 19 10.80 6.37 -5.02
CA GLU A 19 10.75 7.42 -6.04
C GLU A 19 9.51 8.31 -5.86
N VAL A 20 8.34 7.72 -5.62
CA VAL A 20 7.12 8.49 -5.34
C VAL A 20 7.22 9.22 -4.01
N ALA A 21 7.73 8.59 -2.96
CA ALA A 21 7.93 9.25 -1.67
C ALA A 21 8.89 10.45 -1.81
N ALA A 22 10.01 10.28 -2.51
CA ALA A 22 10.96 11.35 -2.78
C ALA A 22 10.34 12.48 -3.62
N GLU A 23 9.57 12.16 -4.65
CA GLU A 23 8.88 13.18 -5.45
C GLU A 23 7.86 13.96 -4.60
N LEU A 24 7.16 13.30 -3.66
CA LEU A 24 6.26 13.98 -2.72
C LEU A 24 7.03 14.88 -1.74
N ALA A 25 8.11 14.38 -1.14
CA ALA A 25 8.98 15.18 -0.27
C ALA A 25 9.50 16.43 -0.98
N ARG A 26 9.88 16.28 -2.26
CA ARG A 26 10.38 17.38 -3.11
C ARG A 26 9.30 18.39 -3.49
N ARG A 27 8.07 17.94 -3.77
CA ARG A 27 6.95 18.81 -4.20
C ARG A 27 6.38 19.63 -3.06
N ASP A 28 6.21 19.01 -1.91
CA ASP A 28 5.48 19.61 -0.78
C ASP A 28 6.42 20.25 0.25
N GLU A 29 7.74 20.09 0.08
CA GLU A 29 8.77 20.52 1.04
C GLU A 29 8.43 20.09 2.48
N ALA A 30 7.86 18.88 2.62
CA ALA A 30 7.30 18.37 3.86
C ALA A 30 7.57 16.87 4.03
N PRO A 31 7.56 16.35 5.27
CA PRO A 31 7.67 14.92 5.51
C PRO A 31 6.51 14.14 4.88
N VAL A 32 6.84 12.96 4.37
CA VAL A 32 5.94 12.14 3.58
C VAL A 32 5.15 11.21 4.49
N THR A 33 3.83 11.17 4.30
CA THR A 33 2.96 10.27 5.06
C THR A 33 2.67 9.00 4.28
N VAL A 34 2.49 7.88 4.99
CA VAL A 34 2.12 6.59 4.37
C VAL A 34 0.85 6.75 3.52
N LEU A 35 -0.18 7.38 4.09
CA LEU A 35 -1.45 7.59 3.41
C LEU A 35 -1.30 8.43 2.14
N GLY A 36 -0.41 9.44 2.15
CA GLY A 36 -0.10 10.26 0.98
C GLY A 36 0.48 9.43 -0.16
N VAL A 37 1.49 8.60 0.13
CA VAL A 37 2.12 7.69 -0.84
C VAL A 37 1.10 6.68 -1.37
N THR A 38 0.25 6.10 -0.51
CA THR A 38 -0.77 5.13 -0.92
C THR A 38 -1.67 5.67 -2.03
N THR A 39 -1.96 6.98 -2.08
CA THR A 39 -2.83 7.56 -3.13
C THR A 39 -2.29 7.37 -4.57
N TYR A 40 -1.01 7.05 -4.74
CA TYR A 40 -0.34 6.89 -6.04
C TYR A 40 -0.18 5.44 -6.49
N PHE A 41 -0.66 4.47 -5.70
CA PHE A 41 -0.52 3.05 -5.99
C PHE A 41 -1.87 2.32 -5.83
N PRO A 42 -2.15 1.29 -6.64
CA PRO A 42 -3.32 0.42 -6.47
C PRO A 42 -3.07 -0.65 -5.39
N MET A 43 -2.71 -0.25 -4.17
CA MET A 43 -2.31 -1.14 -3.08
C MET A 43 -2.89 -0.73 -1.73
N ASP A 44 -2.93 -1.66 -0.78
CA ASP A 44 -3.38 -1.38 0.57
C ASP A 44 -2.31 -0.60 1.37
N VAL A 45 -2.78 0.15 2.36
CA VAL A 45 -1.94 1.03 3.20
C VAL A 45 -0.79 0.26 3.85
N ASP A 46 -1.04 -0.92 4.41
CA ASP A 46 -0.04 -1.71 5.13
C ASP A 46 1.10 -2.17 4.21
N SER A 47 0.80 -2.48 2.95
CA SER A 47 1.82 -2.86 1.97
C SER A 47 2.76 -1.69 1.66
N ILE A 48 2.21 -0.47 1.55
CA ILE A 48 3.01 0.75 1.35
C ILE A 48 3.82 1.06 2.61
N ALA A 49 3.20 1.01 3.78
CA ALA A 49 3.86 1.24 5.07
C ALA A 49 5.09 0.34 5.24
N ARG A 50 4.93 -0.96 4.99
CA ARG A 50 6.02 -1.93 5.10
C ARG A 50 7.20 -1.63 4.17
N VAL A 51 6.96 -1.04 3.00
CA VAL A 51 8.05 -0.64 2.10
C VAL A 51 8.70 0.65 2.62
N LEU A 52 7.91 1.60 3.11
CA LEU A 52 8.42 2.85 3.68
C LEU A 52 9.26 2.61 4.96
N GLU A 53 8.87 1.68 5.82
CA GLU A 53 9.71 1.21 6.93
C GLU A 53 11.05 0.63 6.45
N GLY A 54 11.06 -0.07 5.32
CA GLY A 54 12.29 -0.66 4.78
C GLY A 54 13.27 0.38 4.23
N ILE A 55 12.77 1.54 3.79
CA ILE A 55 13.64 2.61 3.27
C ILE A 55 14.21 3.49 4.39
N GLU A 56 13.72 3.37 5.63
CA GLU A 56 14.33 3.98 6.82
C GLU A 56 15.77 3.51 7.03
N GLU A 57 16.12 2.31 6.53
CA GLU A 57 17.49 1.80 6.57
C GLU A 57 18.44 2.51 5.58
N LEU A 58 17.93 3.40 4.72
CA LEU A 58 18.72 4.11 3.70
C LEU A 58 19.23 5.46 4.21
N ASP A 59 20.46 5.82 3.82
CA ASP A 59 21.10 7.10 4.18
C ASP A 59 20.26 8.31 3.74
N GLY A 60 19.86 9.14 4.71
CA GLY A 60 19.09 10.37 4.49
C GLY A 60 17.57 10.20 4.48
N VAL A 61 17.05 9.07 4.95
CA VAL A 61 15.62 8.87 5.27
C VAL A 61 15.48 8.69 6.78
N GLU A 62 14.67 9.53 7.42
CA GLU A 62 14.41 9.44 8.86
C GLU A 62 12.91 9.36 9.11
N ARG A 63 12.49 8.44 9.97
CA ARG A 63 11.12 8.42 10.47
C ARG A 63 10.94 9.56 11.46
N VAL A 64 10.02 10.45 11.18
CA VAL A 64 9.68 11.60 12.03
C VAL A 64 8.24 11.50 12.52
N GLN A 65 7.99 12.09 13.67
CA GLN A 65 6.66 12.15 14.27
C GLN A 65 6.12 13.58 14.10
N LEU A 66 5.12 13.74 13.23
CA LEU A 66 4.40 15.00 13.06
C LEU A 66 3.19 15.00 14.01
N ASP A 67 3.35 15.63 15.18
CA ASP A 67 2.40 15.54 16.30
C ASP A 67 2.13 14.08 16.72
N LYS A 68 1.04 13.49 16.21
CA LYS A 68 0.65 12.09 16.43
C LYS A 68 0.73 11.22 15.17
N LEU A 69 1.21 11.77 14.05
CA LEU A 69 1.31 11.10 12.76
C LEU A 69 2.74 10.60 12.49
N ALA A 70 2.85 9.35 12.06
CA ALA A 70 4.09 8.81 11.53
C ALA A 70 4.33 9.31 10.09
N ALA A 71 5.48 9.94 9.87
CA ALA A 71 5.91 10.44 8.57
C ALA A 71 7.41 10.13 8.33
N TYR A 72 7.86 10.36 7.11
CA TYR A 72 9.23 10.12 6.68
C TYR A 72 9.84 11.40 6.12
N GLU A 73 10.89 11.89 6.75
CA GLU A 73 11.70 12.97 6.23
C GLU A 73 12.76 12.40 5.27
N ILE A 74 12.86 12.98 4.08
CA ILE A 74 13.83 12.58 3.06
C ILE A 74 14.72 13.78 2.80
N ALA A 75 15.92 13.79 3.39
CA ALA A 75 16.79 14.98 3.40
C ALA A 75 17.33 15.37 2.02
N ARG A 76 17.47 14.40 1.11
CA ARG A 76 17.94 14.60 -0.27
C ARG A 76 17.09 13.79 -1.26
N PRO A 77 15.84 14.22 -1.54
CA PRO A 77 14.92 13.47 -2.38
C PRO A 77 15.49 13.16 -3.77
N GLU A 78 16.33 14.04 -4.30
CA GLU A 78 16.92 13.93 -5.64
C GLU A 78 17.81 12.70 -5.79
N ARG A 79 18.37 12.16 -4.70
CA ARG A 79 19.16 10.92 -4.73
C ARG A 79 18.33 9.70 -5.11
N PHE A 80 17.04 9.73 -4.80
CA PHE A 80 16.10 8.65 -5.07
C PHE A 80 15.41 8.82 -6.43
N LEU A 81 15.62 9.95 -7.11
CA LEU A 81 14.99 10.27 -8.39
C LEU A 81 16.01 10.12 -9.54
N PRO A 82 15.96 9.03 -10.33
CA PRO A 82 16.87 8.87 -11.48
C PRO A 82 16.59 9.88 -12.62
N GLY A 83 15.48 10.61 -12.54
CA GLY A 83 15.08 11.66 -13.47
C GLY A 83 13.72 12.24 -13.10
N PRO A 84 13.14 13.11 -13.94
CA PRO A 84 11.81 13.66 -13.71
C PRO A 84 10.75 12.55 -13.65
N LEU A 85 9.97 12.52 -12.56
CA LEU A 85 8.91 11.56 -12.32
C LEU A 85 7.54 12.25 -12.43
N ASP A 86 6.74 11.84 -13.42
CA ASP A 86 5.34 12.25 -13.50
C ASP A 86 4.45 11.23 -12.78
N ILE A 87 4.20 11.50 -11.50
CA ILE A 87 3.33 10.67 -10.64
C ILE A 87 1.84 10.91 -10.89
N GLU A 88 1.44 12.01 -11.53
CA GLU A 88 0.02 12.35 -11.76
C GLU A 88 -0.58 11.54 -12.91
N GLU A 89 0.21 11.32 -13.95
CA GLU A 89 -0.17 10.47 -15.06
C GLU A 89 0.12 8.98 -14.81
N GLN A 90 0.59 8.62 -13.62
CA GLN A 90 0.94 7.23 -13.24
C GLN A 90 1.94 6.55 -14.18
N ALA A 91 2.72 7.34 -14.93
CA ALA A 91 3.70 6.84 -15.87
C ALA A 91 4.78 5.97 -15.19
N HIS A 92 4.97 6.14 -13.87
CA HIS A 92 5.83 5.30 -13.05
C HIS A 92 5.33 3.84 -12.98
N LEU A 93 4.02 3.61 -12.99
CA LEU A 93 3.44 2.26 -12.95
C LEU A 93 3.55 1.54 -14.29
N GLU A 94 3.38 2.27 -15.40
CA GLU A 94 3.52 1.71 -16.76
C GLU A 94 4.94 1.21 -17.05
N LYS A 95 5.93 1.86 -16.45
CA LYS A 95 7.36 1.53 -16.61
C LYS A 95 7.82 0.40 -15.68
N ALA A 96 6.94 -0.17 -14.85
CA ALA A 96 7.29 -1.12 -13.81
C ALA A 96 6.53 -2.46 -13.91
N PRO A 97 6.80 -3.28 -14.95
CA PRO A 97 6.09 -4.51 -15.19
C PRO A 97 6.34 -5.61 -14.14
N ALA A 98 7.45 -5.58 -13.38
CA ALA A 98 7.67 -6.54 -12.30
C ALA A 98 6.84 -6.18 -11.06
N PHE A 99 6.75 -4.89 -10.71
CA PHE A 99 5.84 -4.39 -9.69
C PHE A 99 4.38 -4.74 -10.02
N MET A 100 3.93 -4.46 -11.24
CA MET A 100 2.55 -4.76 -11.64
C MET A 100 2.24 -6.26 -11.62
N ARG A 101 3.22 -7.13 -11.92
CA ARG A 101 3.07 -8.59 -11.73
C ARG A 101 2.95 -8.98 -10.25
N ALA A 102 3.66 -8.30 -9.34
CA ALA A 102 3.53 -8.52 -7.91
C ALA A 102 2.13 -8.13 -7.41
N VAL A 103 1.63 -6.97 -7.84
CA VAL A 103 0.25 -6.52 -7.56
C VAL A 103 -0.77 -7.53 -8.11
N ALA A 104 -0.57 -8.03 -9.34
CA ALA A 104 -1.42 -9.05 -9.94
C ALA A 104 -1.41 -10.39 -9.16
N SER A 105 -0.30 -10.74 -8.51
CA SER A 105 -0.25 -11.90 -7.61
C SER A 105 -1.05 -11.67 -6.33
N LEU A 106 -1.03 -10.45 -5.76
CA LEU A 106 -1.81 -10.11 -4.57
C LEU A 106 -3.30 -10.08 -4.86
N LYS A 107 -3.69 -9.65 -6.08
CA LYS A 107 -5.07 -9.64 -6.56
C LYS A 107 -5.77 -11.01 -6.50
N GLN A 108 -5.02 -12.11 -6.43
CA GLN A 108 -5.59 -13.45 -6.22
C GLN A 108 -6.37 -13.57 -4.89
N ASP A 109 -6.02 -12.75 -3.90
CA ASP A 109 -6.75 -12.66 -2.63
C ASP A 109 -7.89 -11.64 -2.76
N THR A 110 -9.13 -12.15 -2.83
CA THR A 110 -10.33 -11.31 -2.96
C THR A 110 -10.57 -10.40 -1.77
N ASP A 111 -10.16 -10.82 -0.56
CA ASP A 111 -10.30 -10.00 0.64
C ASP A 111 -9.31 -8.84 0.61
N TRP A 112 -8.11 -9.08 0.07
CA TRP A 112 -7.14 -8.01 -0.18
C TRP A 112 -7.67 -6.98 -1.18
N VAL A 113 -8.21 -7.43 -2.32
CA VAL A 113 -8.80 -6.51 -3.32
C VAL A 113 -9.92 -5.67 -2.71
N LYS A 114 -10.77 -6.29 -1.88
CA LYS A 114 -11.82 -5.60 -1.15
C LYS A 114 -11.23 -4.56 -0.19
N LYS A 115 -10.25 -4.95 0.63
CA LYS A 115 -9.54 -4.05 1.56
C LYS A 115 -8.95 -2.84 0.85
N VAL A 116 -8.27 -3.05 -0.29
CA VAL A 116 -7.68 -1.98 -1.12
C VAL A 116 -8.76 -0.97 -1.50
N ARG A 117 -9.89 -1.42 -2.05
CA ARG A 117 -11.00 -0.52 -2.44
C ARG A 117 -11.55 0.26 -1.26
N GLU A 118 -11.82 -0.43 -0.15
CA GLU A 118 -12.40 0.19 1.05
C GLU A 118 -11.49 1.28 1.62
N GLN A 119 -10.18 1.01 1.71
CA GLN A 119 -9.19 1.98 2.17
C GLN A 119 -9.10 3.18 1.21
N HIS A 120 -8.99 2.94 -0.10
CA HIS A 120 -8.91 4.04 -1.06
C HIS A 120 -10.20 4.87 -1.13
N GLU A 121 -11.36 4.26 -0.97
CA GLU A 121 -12.62 4.99 -0.90
C GLU A 121 -12.64 5.93 0.32
N LEU A 122 -12.22 5.43 1.48
CA LEU A 122 -12.11 6.22 2.70
C LEU A 122 -11.12 7.39 2.55
N LEU A 123 -9.93 7.13 2.00
CA LEU A 123 -8.92 8.15 1.74
C LEU A 123 -9.43 9.23 0.76
N ARG A 124 -10.20 8.84 -0.26
CA ARG A 124 -10.81 9.78 -1.21
C ARG A 124 -11.89 10.65 -0.57
N ILE A 125 -12.66 10.10 0.37
CA ILE A 125 -13.68 10.86 1.09
C ILE A 125 -13.01 11.85 2.05
N ALA A 126 -11.95 11.40 2.76
CA ALA A 126 -11.17 12.23 3.67
C ALA A 126 -10.44 13.36 2.92
N SER A 127 -9.81 13.08 1.77
CA SER A 127 -9.14 14.11 0.95
C SER A 127 -10.08 15.19 0.42
N ALA A 128 -11.37 14.87 0.25
CA ALA A 128 -12.39 15.80 -0.21
C ALA A 128 -13.02 16.64 0.92
N ALA A 129 -12.67 16.35 2.19
CA ALA A 129 -13.15 17.12 3.32
C ALA A 129 -12.55 18.52 3.31
N ARG A 130 -13.36 19.52 3.72
CA ARG A 130 -12.89 20.90 3.84
C ARG A 130 -11.91 21.07 5.01
N ASP A 131 -12.13 20.28 6.07
CA ASP A 131 -11.30 20.25 7.27
C ASP A 131 -10.62 18.87 7.35
N PRO A 132 -9.31 18.79 7.64
CA PRO A 132 -8.63 17.51 7.87
C PRO A 132 -9.20 16.73 9.06
N ARG A 133 -9.84 17.39 10.03
CA ARG A 133 -10.53 16.76 11.15
C ARG A 133 -11.98 16.48 10.76
N VAL A 134 -12.34 15.20 10.72
CA VAL A 134 -13.67 14.73 10.31
C VAL A 134 -14.32 13.84 11.37
N GLU A 135 -15.64 13.93 11.49
CA GLU A 135 -16.44 13.04 12.33
C GLU A 135 -16.70 11.70 11.65
N LEU A 136 -16.95 10.64 12.43
CA LEU A 136 -17.38 9.35 11.89
C LEU A 136 -18.59 9.49 10.96
N GLY A 137 -19.58 10.30 11.35
CA GLY A 137 -20.80 10.55 10.58
C GLY A 137 -20.55 11.20 9.21
N TYR A 138 -19.49 12.02 9.09
CA TYR A 138 -19.10 12.60 7.80
C TYR A 138 -18.64 11.51 6.82
N LEU A 139 -17.84 10.56 7.30
CA LEU A 139 -17.28 9.48 6.51
C LEU A 139 -18.35 8.46 6.12
N THR A 140 -19.14 7.99 7.10
CA THR A 140 -20.16 6.95 6.89
C THR A 140 -21.32 7.42 6.01
N SER A 141 -21.63 8.72 5.98
CA SER A 141 -22.67 9.28 5.09
C SER A 141 -22.25 9.40 3.62
N ARG A 142 -20.97 9.16 3.29
CA ARG A 142 -20.39 9.36 1.94
C ARG A 142 -19.88 8.08 1.28
N THR A 143 -20.14 6.95 1.91
CA THR A 143 -19.74 5.62 1.48
C THR A 143 -20.88 4.64 1.71
N ASP A 144 -20.92 3.58 0.90
CA ASP A 144 -21.84 2.47 1.10
C ASP A 144 -21.30 1.44 2.12
N LEU A 145 -20.11 1.69 2.68
CA LEU A 145 -19.51 0.83 3.69
C LEU A 145 -20.32 0.84 5.00
N PRO A 146 -20.51 -0.32 5.65
CA PRO A 146 -21.10 -0.37 6.98
C PRO A 146 -20.32 0.49 7.97
N SER A 147 -21.01 1.19 8.88
CA SER A 147 -20.37 2.06 9.87
C SER A 147 -19.30 1.34 10.71
N ALA A 148 -19.56 0.08 11.09
CA ALA A 148 -18.58 -0.74 11.82
C ALA A 148 -17.31 -1.00 11.01
N LYS A 149 -17.43 -1.10 9.68
CA LYS A 149 -16.29 -1.30 8.78
C LYS A 149 -15.47 -0.02 8.62
N VAL A 150 -16.13 1.13 8.48
CA VAL A 150 -15.46 2.44 8.48
C VAL A 150 -14.69 2.63 9.78
N GLN A 151 -15.33 2.39 10.93
CA GLN A 151 -14.69 2.52 12.23
C GLN A 151 -13.51 1.55 12.41
N SER A 152 -13.64 0.31 11.94
CA SER A 152 -12.53 -0.66 11.95
C SER A 152 -11.32 -0.13 11.16
N LEU A 153 -11.51 0.39 9.95
CA LEU A 153 -10.41 0.92 9.14
C LEU A 153 -9.75 2.14 9.78
N LEU A 154 -10.56 3.02 10.39
CA LEU A 154 -10.06 4.19 11.11
C LEU A 154 -9.28 3.80 12.36
N ASN A 155 -9.74 2.78 13.08
CA ASN A 155 -9.01 2.26 14.24
C ASN A 155 -7.68 1.63 13.82
N ASP A 156 -7.65 0.90 12.71
CA ASP A 156 -6.40 0.36 12.15
C ASP A 156 -5.43 1.50 11.79
N PHE A 157 -5.92 2.54 11.10
CA PHE A 157 -5.11 3.72 10.77
C PHE A 157 -4.62 4.48 12.01
N GLY A 158 -5.48 4.62 13.03
CA GLY A 158 -5.14 5.30 14.27
C GLY A 158 -4.12 4.53 15.11
N ALA A 159 -4.26 3.21 15.18
CA ALA A 159 -3.34 2.33 15.91
C ALA A 159 -1.92 2.36 15.31
N GLU A 160 -1.82 2.44 13.99
CA GLU A 160 -0.55 2.53 13.26
C GLU A 160 0.02 3.98 13.22
N GLY A 161 -0.71 4.96 13.76
CA GLY A 161 -0.30 6.36 13.78
C GLY A 161 -0.37 7.05 12.41
N TYR A 162 -1.24 6.58 11.50
CA TYR A 162 -1.45 7.21 10.19
C TYR A 162 -2.48 8.34 10.23
N ILE A 163 -3.33 8.35 11.25
CA ILE A 163 -4.29 9.42 11.55
C ILE A 163 -4.30 9.68 13.06
N GLU A 164 -4.73 10.86 13.48
CA GLU A 164 -5.00 11.14 14.88
C GLU A 164 -6.47 10.84 15.20
N VAL A 165 -6.71 10.16 16.33
CA VAL A 165 -8.04 9.92 16.87
C VAL A 165 -8.23 10.77 18.11
N THR A 166 -9.29 11.60 18.12
CA THR A 166 -9.66 12.45 19.26
C THR A 166 -11.09 12.16 19.68
N VAL A 167 -11.29 12.06 21.00
CA VAL A 167 -12.60 11.92 21.62
C VAL A 167 -12.99 13.29 22.15
N ASP A 168 -14.15 13.80 21.72
CA ASP A 168 -14.78 14.95 22.34
C ASP A 168 -15.76 14.44 23.40
N GLU A 169 -15.37 14.56 24.67
CA GLU A 169 -16.16 14.07 25.81
C GLU A 169 -17.44 14.88 26.02
N ASP A 170 -17.46 16.15 25.59
CA ASP A 170 -18.62 17.04 25.76
C ASP A 170 -19.68 16.77 24.68
N ALA A 171 -19.24 16.45 23.46
CA ALA A 171 -20.12 16.15 22.33
C ALA A 171 -20.45 14.65 22.14
N ASP A 172 -19.82 13.77 22.93
CA ASP A 172 -19.86 12.30 22.76
C ASP A 172 -19.54 11.88 21.32
N ALA A 173 -18.53 12.53 20.73
CA ALA A 173 -18.19 12.42 19.31
C ALA A 173 -16.74 12.00 19.08
N LEU A 174 -16.54 11.08 18.12
CA LEU A 174 -15.23 10.65 17.65
C LEU A 174 -14.81 11.44 16.41
N TYR A 175 -13.64 12.07 16.51
CA TYR A 175 -13.00 12.82 15.45
C TYR A 175 -11.73 12.12 14.97
N TYR A 176 -11.53 12.15 13.66
CA TYR A 176 -10.40 11.57 12.97
C TYR A 176 -9.71 12.67 12.17
N THR A 177 -8.45 12.95 12.49
CA THR A 177 -7.66 13.95 11.79
C THR A 177 -6.72 13.25 10.82
N PHE A 178 -6.97 13.45 9.53
CA PHE A 178 -6.11 12.92 8.47
C PHE A 178 -4.94 13.88 8.19
N PRO A 179 -3.79 13.36 7.75
CA PRO A 179 -2.78 14.21 7.13
C PRO A 179 -3.36 14.92 5.92
N ARG A 180 -2.67 15.96 5.43
CA ARG A 180 -3.05 16.58 4.16
C ARG A 180 -2.90 15.55 3.04
N LEU A 181 -4.02 15.22 2.40
CA LEU A 181 -4.07 14.26 1.30
C LEU A 181 -4.59 14.98 0.06
N ASP A 182 -3.85 14.89 -1.04
CA ASP A 182 -4.43 15.08 -2.36
C ASP A 182 -4.82 13.69 -2.89
N TYR A 183 -6.11 13.40 -2.99
CA TYR A 183 -6.58 12.20 -3.66
C TYR A 183 -7.80 12.48 -4.51
N SER A 184 -7.55 13.02 -5.71
CA SER A 184 -8.60 13.37 -6.66
C SER A 184 -9.42 12.16 -7.10
N ARG A 185 -10.70 12.40 -7.47
CA ARG A 185 -11.58 11.38 -8.04
C ARG A 185 -10.95 10.69 -9.27
N ARG A 186 -10.24 11.46 -10.10
CA ARG A 186 -9.55 10.93 -11.28
C ARG A 186 -8.43 9.96 -10.89
N ARG A 187 -7.60 10.31 -9.91
CA ARG A 187 -6.52 9.41 -9.42
C ARG A 187 -7.09 8.13 -8.81
N PHE A 188 -8.15 8.25 -8.01
CA PHE A 188 -8.86 7.09 -7.45
C PHE A 188 -9.37 6.15 -8.56
N GLN A 189 -10.05 6.69 -9.55
CA GLN A 189 -10.59 5.89 -10.66
C GLN A 189 -9.47 5.19 -11.44
N ARG A 190 -8.33 5.84 -11.66
CA ARG A 190 -7.17 5.21 -12.32
C ARG A 190 -6.59 4.06 -11.50
N ASN A 191 -6.38 4.26 -10.20
CA ASN A 191 -5.90 3.18 -9.32
C ASN A 191 -6.83 1.97 -9.35
N MET A 192 -8.14 2.21 -9.24
CA MET A 192 -9.12 1.12 -9.24
C MET A 192 -9.23 0.44 -10.61
N ALA A 193 -9.21 1.21 -11.70
CA ALA A 193 -9.21 0.67 -13.06
C ALA A 193 -7.95 -0.16 -13.35
N LEU A 194 -6.79 0.30 -12.89
CA LEU A 194 -5.53 -0.42 -13.02
C LEU A 194 -5.58 -1.74 -12.23
N LEU A 195 -6.06 -1.70 -10.98
CA LEU A 195 -6.26 -2.91 -10.19
C LEU A 195 -7.22 -3.88 -10.89
N GLU A 196 -8.31 -3.38 -11.48
CA GLU A 196 -9.29 -4.17 -12.24
C GLU A 196 -8.72 -4.79 -13.50
N SER A 197 -7.89 -4.06 -14.25
CA SER A 197 -7.33 -4.52 -15.53
C SER A 197 -6.26 -5.60 -15.40
N LEU A 198 -5.63 -5.73 -14.23
CA LEU A 198 -4.63 -6.77 -14.01
C LEU A 198 -5.27 -8.16 -14.07
N GLU A 199 -4.82 -9.01 -15.00
CA GLU A 199 -5.17 -10.43 -14.93
C GLU A 199 -4.55 -11.00 -13.65
N ALA A 200 -5.35 -11.69 -12.84
CA ALA A 200 -4.81 -12.39 -11.67
C ALA A 200 -3.75 -13.37 -12.18
N ALA A 201 -2.54 -13.30 -11.62
CA ALA A 201 -1.47 -14.20 -12.04
C ALA A 201 -1.99 -15.64 -11.97
N PRO A 202 -1.62 -16.55 -12.88
CA PRO A 202 -1.99 -17.94 -12.72
C PRO A 202 -1.49 -18.41 -11.36
N GLN A 203 -2.37 -19.00 -10.53
CA GLN A 203 -1.93 -19.69 -9.32
C GLN A 203 -0.79 -20.59 -9.74
N SER A 204 0.40 -20.45 -9.11
CA SER A 204 1.43 -21.45 -9.29
C SER A 204 0.86 -22.73 -8.70
N ARG A 205 0.19 -23.52 -9.54
CA ARG A 205 0.13 -24.95 -9.35
C ARG A 205 1.59 -25.31 -9.35
N LEU A 206 2.18 -25.50 -8.17
CA LEU A 206 3.34 -26.36 -8.00
C LEU A 206 2.97 -27.58 -8.81
N SER A 207 3.53 -27.64 -10.02
CA SER A 207 3.03 -28.52 -11.05
C SER A 207 3.09 -29.90 -10.46
N MET A 208 2.00 -30.67 -10.50
CA MET A 208 1.97 -32.02 -9.92
C MET A 208 3.17 -32.86 -10.42
N TRP A 209 3.71 -32.51 -11.59
CA TRP A 209 4.96 -32.98 -12.17
C TRP A 209 6.22 -32.79 -11.31
N ILE A 210 6.33 -31.74 -10.50
CA ILE A 210 7.45 -31.54 -9.56
C ILE A 210 7.42 -32.61 -8.47
N PHE A 211 6.23 -32.93 -7.93
CA PHE A 211 6.08 -34.01 -6.96
C PHE A 211 6.33 -35.38 -7.60
N VAL A 212 5.87 -35.59 -8.83
CA VAL A 212 6.15 -36.82 -9.60
C VAL A 212 7.66 -36.97 -9.87
N ALA A 213 8.35 -35.90 -10.27
CA ALA A 213 9.78 -35.90 -10.52
C ALA A 213 10.59 -36.16 -9.23
N LEU A 214 10.21 -35.52 -8.12
CA LEU A 214 10.81 -35.73 -6.81
C LEU A 214 10.64 -37.19 -6.35
N PHE A 215 9.42 -37.73 -6.47
CA PHE A 215 9.11 -39.11 -6.12
C PHE A 215 9.90 -40.11 -6.97
N ALA A 216 9.96 -39.89 -8.29
CA ALA A 216 10.75 -40.73 -9.20
C ALA A 216 12.25 -40.71 -8.86
N THR A 217 12.78 -39.56 -8.44
CA THR A 217 14.19 -39.41 -8.07
C THR A 217 14.50 -40.15 -6.76
N ILE A 218 13.62 -40.03 -5.76
CA ILE A 218 13.74 -40.79 -4.51
C ILE A 218 13.68 -42.30 -4.78
N LEU A 219 12.75 -42.74 -5.63
CA LEU A 219 12.60 -44.16 -5.98
C LEU A 219 13.85 -44.70 -6.70
N LEU A 220 14.46 -43.90 -7.58
CA LEU A 220 15.70 -44.24 -8.26
C LEU A 220 16.87 -44.41 -7.29
N ILE A 221 17.01 -43.50 -6.31
CA ILE A 221 18.04 -43.58 -5.27
C ILE A 221 17.86 -44.87 -4.46
N VAL A 222 16.63 -45.19 -4.05
CA VAL A 222 16.33 -46.43 -3.30
C VAL A 222 16.68 -47.68 -4.11
N ILE A 223 16.36 -47.71 -5.41
CA ILE A 223 16.71 -48.85 -6.28
C ILE A 223 18.22 -49.01 -6.41
N ILE A 224 18.98 -47.92 -6.56
CA ILE A 224 20.43 -47.96 -6.65
C ILE A 224 21.03 -48.48 -5.34
N PHE A 225 20.57 -47.99 -4.19
CA PHE A 225 21.06 -48.40 -2.88
C PHE A 225 20.67 -49.83 -2.49
N LEU A 226 19.55 -50.36 -2.99
CA LEU A 226 19.15 -51.76 -2.78
C LEU A 226 19.82 -52.75 -3.75
N ARG A 227 20.49 -52.25 -4.80
CA ARG A 227 21.25 -53.06 -5.78
C ARG A 227 22.76 -53.05 -5.53
N LEU A 228 23.25 -52.26 -4.58
CA LEU A 228 24.61 -52.28 -4.04
C LEU A 228 24.66 -53.15 -2.78
#